data_AF-A0A0S4JH91-F1
#
_entry.id   AF-A0A0S4JH91-F1
#
_cell.length_a   1.000
_cell.length_b   1.000
_cell.length_c   1.000
_cell.angle_alpha   90.00
_cell.angle_beta   90.00
_cell.angle_gamma   90.00
#
_symmetry.space_group_name_H-M   'P 1'
#
loop_
_entity.id
_entity.type
_entity.pdbx_description
1 polymer ?
#
loop_
_entity_poly.entity_id
_entity_poly.type
_entity_poly.pdbx_seq_one_letter_code
_entity_poly.pdbx_strand_id
1 'polypeptide(L)'
;MSEQESTVQELTSAPTLADSAETVAAAETAASDKRPKRKVAIVFGYVGVRYCGLQWNHDPTNPTVEEKMLHALHAAGFISDENMGKDVMQKLGWERSSRTDKGVHALKNLISLRIMVPPPLPAGSEVETDEAMWARAASMINEKLPSDIHVYQIVTVTRSFNAYQLCHGRKYEYFLPTFALMNAAEYQEFLPLTVAPVQPTEEDMEADDREYDALLAAASSSSGTQAVDGESDEPERRKSKKRRFEGADETGMERLMTYRTIPNEAMAKLSSYRISTENLARARSLFSRYVGTLRYHNFTPKGRSSDPSTIRYITSVTVDEPQIVAPGADDDLAQGYVMPLCYRPHGMEWVRIELEGQSFMLNQIRKMIGAVSSIMLSGLPDSYLTDVLLAKEVQRGVPMAPANGLFLSHLDYTKYNLRLDRIQTEGRNGAGKEGVYMDDVNADEVAALRKRVVDVIARMEMRDNITGRWMRSERHVLHLAWDIKLV
;
A
#
# COMPACT_ATOMS: atom_id res chain seq x y z
N MET A 1 -71.99 -47.94 16.92
CA MET A 1 -73.03 -46.90 16.86
C MET A 1 -72.99 -46.13 18.17
N SER A 2 -73.13 -44.80 18.03
CA SER A 2 -73.26 -43.74 19.04
C SER A 2 -72.03 -43.39 19.88
N GLU A 3 -71.47 -42.24 19.49
CA GLU A 3 -70.45 -41.39 20.09
C GLU A 3 -70.80 -40.92 21.51
N GLN A 4 -69.78 -40.70 22.33
CA GLN A 4 -69.80 -39.81 23.49
C GLN A 4 -68.81 -38.68 23.22
N GLU A 5 -69.31 -37.46 23.05
CA GLU A 5 -68.53 -36.24 23.02
C GLU A 5 -68.13 -35.84 24.45
N SER A 6 -66.83 -35.69 24.70
CA SER A 6 -66.31 -34.99 25.88
C SER A 6 -65.67 -33.67 25.44
N THR A 7 -66.33 -32.56 25.75
CA THR A 7 -65.80 -31.21 25.56
C THR A 7 -64.76 -30.91 26.64
N VAL A 8 -63.49 -30.79 26.27
CA VAL A 8 -62.44 -30.25 27.14
C VAL A 8 -62.33 -28.74 26.88
N GLN A 9 -62.64 -27.94 27.89
CA GLN A 9 -62.32 -26.51 27.91
C GLN A 9 -60.82 -26.32 28.18
N GLU A 10 -60.07 -25.85 27.19
CA GLU A 10 -58.75 -25.27 27.43
C GLU A 10 -58.90 -23.86 28.00
N LEU A 11 -58.40 -23.66 29.22
CA LEU A 11 -58.21 -22.34 29.82
C LEU A 11 -57.07 -21.62 29.09
N THR A 12 -57.39 -20.52 28.40
CA THR A 12 -56.40 -19.57 27.90
C THR A 12 -55.94 -18.68 29.06
N SER A 13 -54.67 -18.84 29.46
CA SER A 13 -54.01 -17.93 30.40
C SER A 13 -53.70 -16.61 29.70
N ALA A 14 -54.23 -15.50 30.21
CA ALA A 14 -53.90 -14.14 29.77
C ALA A 14 -52.40 -13.85 30.00
N PRO A 15 -51.72 -13.11 29.11
CA PRO A 15 -50.32 -12.78 29.28
C PRO A 15 -50.15 -11.81 30.46
N THR A 16 -49.23 -12.14 31.36
CA THR A 16 -48.84 -11.32 32.51
C THR A 16 -48.10 -10.05 32.08
N LEU A 17 -48.38 -8.94 32.76
CA LEU A 17 -47.82 -7.59 32.54
C LEU A 17 -46.28 -7.49 32.47
N ALA A 18 -45.54 -8.52 32.92
CA ALA A 18 -44.08 -8.59 32.83
C ALA A 18 -43.58 -8.92 31.40
N ASP A 19 -44.32 -9.74 30.65
CA ASP A 19 -43.94 -10.16 29.30
C ASP A 19 -44.11 -9.02 28.28
N SER A 20 -45.11 -8.15 28.53
CA SER A 20 -45.29 -6.90 27.78
C SER A 20 -44.21 -5.85 28.09
N ALA A 21 -43.61 -5.86 29.28
CA ALA A 21 -42.56 -4.91 29.63
C ALA A 21 -41.20 -5.32 29.02
N GLU A 22 -40.89 -6.61 28.98
CA GLU A 22 -39.71 -7.14 28.28
C GLU A 22 -39.82 -7.01 26.76
N THR A 23 -41.00 -7.23 26.17
CA THR A 23 -41.22 -7.01 24.73
C THR A 23 -41.24 -5.53 24.34
N VAL A 24 -41.72 -4.63 25.21
CA VAL A 24 -41.65 -3.18 24.98
C VAL A 24 -40.22 -2.65 25.19
N ALA A 25 -39.49 -3.13 26.20
CA ALA A 25 -38.08 -2.79 26.38
C ALA A 25 -37.20 -3.33 25.22
N ALA A 26 -37.46 -4.55 24.75
CA ALA A 26 -36.80 -5.14 23.59
C ALA A 26 -37.14 -4.38 22.28
N ALA A 27 -38.40 -3.94 22.12
CA ALA A 27 -38.85 -3.13 20.99
C ALA A 27 -38.32 -1.69 21.03
N GLU A 28 -38.17 -1.08 22.21
CA GLU A 28 -37.53 0.23 22.39
C GLU A 28 -36.01 0.16 22.15
N THR A 29 -35.32 -0.91 22.59
CA THR A 29 -33.93 -1.15 22.22
C THR A 29 -33.75 -1.42 20.72
N ALA A 30 -34.68 -2.15 20.09
CA ALA A 30 -34.62 -2.45 18.65
C ALA A 30 -35.00 -1.26 17.75
N ALA A 31 -35.86 -0.34 18.22
CA ALA A 31 -36.19 0.90 17.52
C ALA A 31 -35.01 1.89 17.57
N SER A 32 -34.18 1.82 18.61
CA SER A 32 -33.00 2.69 18.78
C SER A 32 -31.86 2.41 17.77
N ASP A 33 -31.89 1.26 17.10
CA ASP A 33 -30.76 0.80 16.27
C ASP A 33 -30.85 1.18 14.78
N LYS A 34 -32.02 1.63 14.30
CA LYS A 34 -32.20 2.07 12.90
C LYS A 34 -31.86 3.55 12.72
N ARG A 35 -30.57 3.87 12.82
CA ARG A 35 -30.03 5.22 12.58
C ARG A 35 -29.95 5.52 11.08
N PRO A 36 -30.21 6.77 10.65
CA PRO A 36 -30.11 7.13 9.24
C PRO A 36 -28.68 6.93 8.72
N LYS A 37 -28.56 6.47 7.47
CA LYS A 37 -27.25 6.29 6.81
C LYS A 37 -26.86 7.55 6.03
N ARG A 38 -25.60 7.97 6.15
CA ARG A 38 -25.01 9.06 5.35
C ARG A 38 -23.85 8.52 4.51
N LYS A 39 -23.68 9.02 3.28
CA LYS A 39 -22.45 8.76 2.48
C LYS A 39 -21.38 9.69 3.01
N VAL A 40 -20.26 9.12 3.42
CA VAL A 40 -19.12 9.84 3.98
C VAL A 40 -17.85 9.53 3.20
N ALA A 41 -16.87 10.42 3.31
CA ALA A 41 -15.48 10.15 3.01
C ALA A 41 -14.71 10.08 4.33
N ILE A 42 -13.86 9.07 4.48
CA ILE A 42 -13.01 8.88 5.67
C ILE A 42 -11.56 9.08 5.23
N VAL A 43 -10.88 10.04 5.85
CA VAL A 43 -9.45 10.32 5.66
C VAL A 43 -8.67 9.61 6.76
N PHE A 44 -7.70 8.78 6.37
CA PHE A 44 -6.97 7.93 7.30
C PHE A 44 -5.54 7.66 6.83
N GLY A 45 -4.66 7.33 7.78
CA GLY A 45 -3.28 6.93 7.54
C GLY A 45 -3.01 5.56 8.15
N TYR A 46 -1.97 4.88 7.68
CA TYR A 46 -1.57 3.58 8.22
C TYR A 46 -0.12 3.19 7.93
N VAL A 47 0.44 2.35 8.80
CA VAL A 47 1.70 1.63 8.61
C VAL A 47 1.40 0.27 7.98
N GLY A 48 1.86 0.05 6.73
CA GLY A 48 1.44 -1.08 5.90
C GLY A 48 2.06 -2.45 6.22
N VAL A 49 3.07 -2.53 7.10
CA VAL A 49 3.93 -3.73 7.26
C VAL A 49 3.16 -5.01 7.61
N ARG A 50 2.11 -4.89 8.43
CA ARG A 50 1.31 -6.03 8.88
C ARG A 50 0.20 -6.42 7.88
N TYR A 51 0.14 -5.76 6.73
CA TYR A 51 -0.99 -5.85 5.81
C TYR A 51 -0.59 -6.31 4.41
N CYS A 52 -1.46 -7.12 3.81
CA CYS A 52 -1.36 -7.55 2.42
C CYS A 52 -1.95 -6.51 1.45
N GLY A 53 -1.69 -5.24 1.74
CA GLY A 53 -2.18 -4.07 0.99
C GLY A 53 -3.48 -3.51 1.58
N LEU A 54 -4.01 -2.49 0.88
CA LEU A 54 -5.26 -1.85 1.29
C LEU A 54 -6.47 -2.76 1.07
N GLN A 55 -6.63 -3.23 -0.17
CA GLN A 55 -7.89 -3.78 -0.65
C GLN A 55 -8.20 -5.12 0.00
N TRP A 56 -9.42 -5.27 0.53
CA TRP A 56 -9.85 -6.55 1.08
C TRP A 56 -9.90 -7.66 0.01
N ASN A 57 -9.31 -8.81 0.35
CA ASN A 57 -9.18 -9.99 -0.51
C ASN A 57 -10.02 -11.18 -0.02
N HIS A 58 -10.79 -11.02 1.07
CA HIS A 58 -11.61 -12.07 1.71
C HIS A 58 -10.85 -13.31 2.21
N ASP A 59 -9.53 -13.21 2.34
CA ASP A 59 -8.69 -14.30 2.86
C ASP A 59 -8.28 -14.00 4.31
N PRO A 60 -8.78 -14.77 5.30
CA PRO A 60 -8.49 -14.55 6.72
C PRO A 60 -6.99 -14.65 7.07
N THR A 61 -6.19 -15.30 6.22
CA THR A 61 -4.73 -15.43 6.42
C THR A 61 -3.95 -14.21 5.95
N ASN A 62 -4.58 -13.37 5.13
CA ASN A 62 -3.97 -12.20 4.49
C ASN A 62 -4.66 -10.92 4.96
N PRO A 63 -4.34 -10.43 6.18
CA PRO A 63 -5.00 -9.26 6.75
C PRO A 63 -4.80 -8.04 5.85
N THR A 64 -5.87 -7.25 5.67
CA THR A 64 -5.83 -6.01 4.89
C THR A 64 -6.30 -4.82 5.71
N VAL A 65 -5.89 -3.62 5.31
CA VAL A 65 -6.27 -2.38 6.03
C VAL A 65 -7.79 -2.19 5.99
N GLU A 66 -8.44 -2.49 4.86
CA GLU A 66 -9.89 -2.37 4.75
C GLU A 66 -10.67 -3.36 5.57
N GLU A 67 -10.16 -4.58 5.76
CA GLU A 67 -10.79 -5.55 6.66
C GLU A 67 -10.80 -5.01 8.10
N LYS A 68 -9.67 -4.49 8.59
CA LYS A 68 -9.59 -3.88 9.92
C LYS A 68 -10.48 -2.66 10.05
N MET A 69 -10.53 -1.80 9.03
CA MET A 69 -11.41 -0.64 8.98
C MET A 69 -12.90 -1.06 9.02
N LEU A 70 -13.28 -2.06 8.24
CA LEU A 70 -14.64 -2.57 8.19
C LEU A 70 -15.08 -3.14 9.55
N HIS A 71 -14.23 -3.96 10.18
CA HIS A 71 -14.52 -4.51 11.50
C HIS A 71 -14.56 -3.42 12.58
N ALA A 72 -13.69 -2.41 12.52
CA ALA A 72 -13.73 -1.28 13.45
C ALA A 72 -15.02 -0.45 13.31
N LEU A 73 -15.45 -0.18 12.08
CA LEU A 73 -16.72 0.51 11.79
C LEU A 73 -17.94 -0.28 12.31
N HIS A 74 -17.93 -1.61 12.15
CA HIS A 74 -18.96 -2.49 12.68
C HIS A 74 -18.96 -2.50 14.22
N ALA A 75 -17.80 -2.72 14.84
CA ALA A 75 -17.64 -2.74 16.29
C ALA A 75 -17.96 -1.40 16.97
N ALA A 76 -17.77 -0.28 16.27
CA ALA A 76 -18.16 1.05 16.73
C ALA A 76 -19.65 1.37 16.46
N GLY A 77 -20.41 0.43 15.89
CA GLY A 77 -21.85 0.55 15.67
C GLY A 77 -22.20 1.44 14.48
N PHE A 78 -21.33 1.61 13.48
CA PHE A 78 -21.62 2.39 12.27
C PHE A 78 -22.15 1.55 11.10
N ILE A 79 -22.07 0.22 11.22
CA ILE A 79 -22.59 -0.76 10.27
C ILE A 79 -23.46 -1.74 11.06
N SER A 80 -24.69 -2.00 10.59
CA SER A 80 -25.57 -3.00 11.22
C SER A 80 -25.17 -4.43 10.83
N ASP A 81 -25.49 -5.41 11.68
CA ASP A 81 -25.22 -6.83 11.44
C ASP A 81 -25.80 -7.32 10.10
N GLU A 82 -26.99 -6.84 9.73
CA GLU A 82 -27.65 -7.15 8.45
C GLU A 82 -26.80 -6.76 7.21
N ASN A 83 -25.90 -5.77 7.37
CA ASN A 83 -25.02 -5.33 6.29
C ASN A 83 -23.67 -6.07 6.25
N MET A 84 -23.33 -6.89 7.26
CA MET A 84 -22.04 -7.59 7.36
C MET A 84 -21.95 -8.90 6.54
N GLY A 85 -22.79 -9.05 5.52
CA GLY A 85 -22.76 -10.20 4.62
C GLY A 85 -21.58 -10.21 3.63
N LYS A 86 -21.50 -11.25 2.79
CA LYS A 86 -20.47 -11.38 1.74
C LYS A 86 -20.45 -10.21 0.73
N ASP A 87 -21.57 -9.53 0.59
CA ASP A 87 -21.79 -8.39 -0.30
C ASP A 87 -21.69 -7.02 0.41
N VAL A 88 -21.09 -6.99 1.62
CA VAL A 88 -20.97 -5.79 2.46
C VAL A 88 -20.36 -4.60 1.71
N MET A 89 -19.30 -4.81 0.94
CA MET A 89 -18.65 -3.75 0.17
C MET A 89 -19.62 -3.08 -0.82
N GLN A 90 -20.46 -3.87 -1.49
CA GLN A 90 -21.49 -3.40 -2.42
C GLN A 90 -22.63 -2.70 -1.68
N LYS A 91 -23.13 -3.29 -0.59
CA LYS A 91 -24.21 -2.72 0.25
C LYS A 91 -23.84 -1.35 0.82
N LEU A 92 -22.59 -1.17 1.24
CA LEU A 92 -22.09 0.10 1.76
C LEU A 92 -21.72 1.09 0.65
N GLY A 93 -21.60 0.62 -0.61
CA GLY A 93 -21.07 1.41 -1.72
C GLY A 93 -19.63 1.86 -1.44
N TRP A 94 -18.79 0.90 -1.01
CA TRP A 94 -17.42 1.13 -0.59
C TRP A 94 -16.49 1.41 -1.78
N GLU A 95 -15.87 2.58 -1.77
CA GLU A 95 -14.92 3.04 -2.78
C GLU A 95 -13.63 3.50 -2.10
N ARG A 96 -12.53 3.49 -2.85
CA ARG A 96 -11.16 3.75 -2.37
C ARG A 96 -10.43 4.61 -3.38
N SER A 97 -9.66 5.58 -2.94
CA SER A 97 -9.02 6.56 -3.82
C SER A 97 -7.76 6.03 -4.50
N SER A 98 -6.96 5.31 -3.72
CA SER A 98 -5.71 4.69 -4.16
C SER A 98 -5.58 3.30 -3.55
N ARG A 99 -5.05 2.35 -4.33
CA ARG A 99 -4.73 0.99 -3.87
C ARG A 99 -3.24 0.93 -3.60
N THR A 100 -2.87 0.52 -2.39
CA THR A 100 -1.49 0.25 -2.01
C THR A 100 -1.24 -1.26 -2.03
N ASP A 101 -0.06 -1.64 -2.50
CA ASP A 101 0.39 -3.03 -2.53
C ASP A 101 0.78 -3.52 -1.12
N LYS A 102 1.07 -4.81 -1.00
CA LYS A 102 1.54 -5.43 0.26
C LYS A 102 2.72 -4.67 0.86
N GLY A 103 2.63 -4.36 2.15
CA GLY A 103 3.67 -3.65 2.90
C GLY A 103 3.74 -2.13 2.66
N VAL A 104 3.05 -1.58 1.65
CA VAL A 104 3.11 -0.16 1.31
C VAL A 104 2.29 0.67 2.32
N HIS A 105 2.87 1.76 2.80
CA HIS A 105 2.26 2.65 3.79
C HIS A 105 1.41 3.76 3.15
N ALA A 106 0.59 4.44 3.94
CA ALA A 106 -0.04 5.69 3.50
C ALA A 106 -0.17 6.69 4.64
N LEU A 107 0.21 7.94 4.40
CA LEU A 107 0.00 9.03 5.35
C LEU A 107 -1.44 9.52 5.32
N LYS A 108 -1.99 9.68 4.11
CA LYS A 108 -3.34 10.21 3.88
C LYS A 108 -3.98 9.48 2.70
N ASN A 109 -4.73 8.42 2.99
CA ASN A 109 -5.60 7.75 2.04
C ASN A 109 -7.07 8.10 2.33
N LEU A 110 -7.95 7.76 1.39
CA LEU A 110 -9.38 8.03 1.51
C LEU A 110 -10.21 6.85 1.01
N ILE A 111 -11.25 6.54 1.79
CA ILE A 111 -12.34 5.65 1.38
C ILE A 111 -13.66 6.41 1.45
N SER A 112 -14.66 5.98 0.68
CA SER A 112 -16.01 6.52 0.79
C SER A 112 -17.04 5.40 0.83
N LEU A 113 -18.03 5.54 1.70
CA LEU A 113 -19.01 4.51 2.01
C LEU A 113 -20.23 5.09 2.72
N ARG A 114 -21.30 4.32 2.84
CA ARG A 114 -22.48 4.68 3.61
C ARG A 114 -22.41 4.05 5.00
N ILE A 115 -22.45 4.89 6.02
CA ILE A 115 -22.48 4.44 7.42
C ILE A 115 -23.67 5.05 8.15
N MET A 116 -24.11 4.40 9.22
CA MET A 116 -25.09 4.96 10.14
C MET A 116 -24.48 6.18 10.84
N VAL A 117 -25.29 7.20 11.08
CA VAL A 117 -24.84 8.33 11.89
C VAL A 117 -24.51 7.88 13.32
N PRO A 118 -23.58 8.57 14.00
CA PRO A 118 -23.30 8.31 15.41
C PRO A 118 -24.57 8.39 16.26
N PRO A 119 -24.63 7.63 17.37
CA PRO A 119 -25.75 7.75 18.30
C PRO A 119 -25.85 9.19 18.82
N PRO A 120 -27.08 9.68 19.07
CA PRO A 120 -27.27 11.01 19.65
C PRO A 120 -26.63 11.07 21.04
N LEU A 121 -26.25 12.28 21.46
CA LEU A 121 -25.76 12.50 22.81
C LEU A 121 -26.86 12.20 23.84
N PRO A 122 -26.48 11.88 25.10
CA PRO A 122 -27.44 11.69 26.19
C PRO A 122 -28.41 12.88 26.33
N ALA A 123 -29.62 12.59 26.79
CA ALA A 123 -30.62 13.62 27.03
C ALA A 123 -30.08 14.69 28.00
N GLY A 124 -30.16 15.96 27.61
CA GLY A 124 -29.64 17.10 28.38
C GLY A 124 -28.21 17.53 28.04
N SER A 125 -27.52 16.84 27.12
CA SER A 125 -26.28 17.35 26.53
C SER A 125 -26.54 18.55 25.63
N GLU A 126 -25.54 19.44 25.50
CA GLU A 126 -25.58 20.53 24.52
C GLU A 126 -25.68 20.00 23.09
N VAL A 127 -26.32 20.77 22.21
CA VAL A 127 -26.47 20.40 20.79
C VAL A 127 -25.08 20.37 20.14
N GLU A 128 -24.66 19.19 19.71
CA GLU A 128 -23.38 18.97 19.02
C GLU A 128 -23.48 19.47 17.57
N THR A 129 -22.41 20.09 17.06
CA THR A 129 -22.30 20.45 15.64
C THR A 129 -22.07 19.20 14.79
N ASP A 130 -22.38 19.24 13.48
CA ASP A 130 -22.08 18.12 12.58
C ASP A 130 -20.57 17.77 12.60
N GLU A 131 -19.71 18.77 12.72
CA GLU A 131 -18.25 18.62 12.85
C GLU A 131 -17.85 17.86 14.12
N ALA A 132 -18.35 18.29 15.29
CA ALA A 132 -18.05 17.63 16.57
C ALA A 132 -18.57 16.18 16.59
N MET A 133 -19.76 15.95 16.03
CA MET A 133 -20.34 14.61 15.89
C MET A 133 -19.43 13.68 15.07
N TRP A 134 -18.87 14.15 13.96
CA TRP A 134 -17.97 13.35 13.12
C TRP A 134 -16.57 13.19 13.72
N ALA A 135 -16.08 14.17 14.49
CA ALA A 135 -14.85 14.03 15.26
C ALA A 135 -14.98 12.97 16.37
N ARG A 136 -16.13 12.95 17.07
CA ARG A 136 -16.47 11.89 18.02
C ARG A 136 -16.57 10.53 17.33
N ALA A 137 -17.17 10.47 16.15
CA ALA A 137 -17.23 9.24 15.36
C ALA A 137 -15.84 8.71 14.98
N ALA A 138 -14.94 9.58 14.52
CA ALA A 138 -13.55 9.22 14.23
C ALA A 138 -12.85 8.63 15.47
N SER A 139 -13.05 9.24 16.64
CA SER A 139 -12.53 8.75 17.92
C SER A 139 -13.05 7.35 18.26
N MET A 140 -14.37 7.13 18.13
CA MET A 140 -14.99 5.82 18.35
C MET A 140 -14.45 4.73 17.41
N ILE A 141 -14.14 5.07 16.15
CA ILE A 141 -13.51 4.13 15.20
C ILE A 141 -12.07 3.85 15.62
N ASN A 142 -11.29 4.88 15.95
CA ASN A 142 -9.89 4.75 16.38
C ASN A 142 -9.75 3.88 17.63
N GLU A 143 -10.69 3.94 18.59
CA GLU A 143 -10.72 3.05 19.75
C GLU A 143 -10.86 1.56 19.40
N LYS A 144 -11.39 1.24 18.21
CA LYS A 144 -11.55 -0.14 17.71
C LYS A 144 -10.48 -0.51 16.68
N LEU A 145 -9.70 0.45 16.20
CA LEU A 145 -8.63 0.23 15.25
C LEU A 145 -7.33 -0.21 15.97
N PRO A 146 -6.50 -1.03 15.30
CA PRO A 146 -5.14 -1.25 15.75
C PRO A 146 -4.31 0.04 15.64
N SER A 147 -3.24 0.14 16.44
CA SER A 147 -2.39 1.34 16.54
C SER A 147 -1.71 1.76 15.24
N ASP A 148 -1.68 0.90 14.22
CA ASP A 148 -1.09 1.16 12.91
C ASP A 148 -2.07 1.69 11.87
N ILE A 149 -3.34 1.92 12.22
CA ILE A 149 -4.34 2.59 11.37
C ILE A 149 -4.97 3.71 12.18
N HIS A 150 -5.04 4.91 11.60
CA HIS A 150 -5.59 6.08 12.27
C HIS A 150 -6.52 6.86 11.34
N VAL A 151 -7.76 7.08 11.77
CA VAL A 151 -8.74 7.94 11.11
C VAL A 151 -8.55 9.37 11.61
N TYR A 152 -8.24 10.28 10.69
CA TYR A 152 -8.09 11.71 11.02
C TYR A 152 -9.44 12.43 10.97
N GLN A 153 -10.27 12.12 9.97
CA GLN A 153 -11.46 12.91 9.68
C GLN A 153 -12.52 12.07 8.96
N ILE A 154 -13.79 12.40 9.22
CA ILE A 154 -14.95 11.90 8.48
C ILE A 154 -15.71 13.10 7.95
N VAL A 155 -15.99 13.10 6.64
CA VAL A 155 -16.61 14.22 5.92
C VAL A 155 -17.89 13.76 5.26
N THR A 156 -18.98 14.55 5.37
CA THR A 156 -20.24 14.21 4.70
C THR A 156 -20.21 14.65 3.24
N VAL A 157 -20.26 13.68 2.32
CA VAL A 157 -20.16 13.92 0.87
C VAL A 157 -21.49 13.68 0.14
N THR A 158 -21.56 14.10 -1.12
CA THR A 158 -22.75 13.89 -1.96
C THR A 158 -22.99 12.39 -2.19
N ARG A 159 -24.24 12.01 -2.49
CA ARG A 159 -24.61 10.59 -2.74
C ARG A 159 -23.87 9.98 -3.93
N SER A 160 -23.42 10.80 -4.88
CA SER A 160 -22.70 10.41 -6.10
C SER A 160 -21.18 10.55 -5.97
N PHE A 161 -20.65 10.93 -4.80
CA PHE A 161 -19.22 11.02 -4.59
C PHE A 161 -18.56 9.64 -4.74
N ASN A 162 -17.63 9.53 -5.69
CA ASN A 162 -16.79 8.36 -5.89
C ASN A 162 -15.33 8.71 -5.60
N ALA A 163 -14.76 8.06 -4.58
CA ALA A 163 -13.42 8.34 -4.08
C ALA A 163 -12.33 8.20 -5.16
N TYR A 164 -12.45 7.20 -6.04
CA TYR A 164 -11.45 6.95 -7.10
C TYR A 164 -11.57 7.95 -8.26
N GLN A 165 -12.78 8.10 -8.80
CA GLN A 165 -13.05 8.87 -10.02
C GLN A 165 -12.90 10.37 -9.81
N LEU A 166 -13.17 10.86 -8.59
CA LEU A 166 -13.08 12.28 -8.26
C LEU A 166 -11.71 12.69 -7.72
N CYS A 167 -10.82 11.73 -7.46
CA CYS A 167 -9.43 12.01 -7.11
C CYS A 167 -8.65 12.38 -8.37
N HIS A 168 -8.16 13.62 -8.40
CA HIS A 168 -7.47 14.21 -9.55
C HIS A 168 -5.99 13.83 -9.61
N GLY A 169 -5.34 13.72 -8.45
CA GLY A 169 -3.90 13.49 -8.36
C GLY A 169 -3.52 12.68 -7.14
N ARG A 170 -2.37 12.03 -7.22
CA ARG A 170 -1.75 11.28 -6.12
C ARG A 170 -0.31 11.73 -5.96
N LYS A 171 0.11 11.89 -4.72
CA LYS A 171 1.50 12.14 -4.37
C LYS A 171 2.03 10.94 -3.60
N TYR A 172 3.14 10.41 -4.09
CA TYR A 172 3.88 9.33 -3.47
C TYR A 172 5.24 9.82 -3.05
N GLU A 173 5.77 9.19 -2.02
CA GLU A 173 7.15 9.36 -1.62
C GLU A 173 7.85 8.01 -1.63
N TYR A 174 9.11 8.05 -2.05
CA TYR A 174 10.00 6.92 -2.02
C TYR A 174 11.24 7.29 -1.20
N PHE A 175 11.44 6.61 -0.07
CA PHE A 175 12.64 6.71 0.73
C PHE A 175 13.67 5.70 0.22
N LEU A 176 14.79 6.19 -0.33
CA LEU A 176 15.81 5.38 -1.00
C LEU A 176 17.16 5.51 -0.28
N PRO A 177 17.85 4.42 0.10
CA PRO A 177 19.24 4.48 0.53
C PRO A 177 20.12 5.05 -0.60
N THR A 178 20.97 6.03 -0.30
CA THR A 178 21.67 6.79 -1.34
C THR A 178 22.65 5.95 -2.16
N PHE A 179 23.12 4.82 -1.61
CA PHE A 179 23.97 3.87 -2.33
C PHE A 179 23.27 3.27 -3.57
N ALA A 180 21.94 3.33 -3.66
CA ALA A 180 21.21 2.94 -4.87
C ALA A 180 21.46 3.87 -6.07
N LEU A 181 22.02 5.06 -5.84
CA LEU A 181 22.32 6.08 -6.84
C LEU A 181 23.83 6.20 -7.09
N MET A 182 24.59 5.12 -6.87
CA MET A 182 26.00 5.04 -7.23
C MET A 182 26.19 5.12 -8.75
N ASN A 183 27.30 5.71 -9.19
CA ASN A 183 27.76 5.56 -10.57
C ASN A 183 28.45 4.20 -10.78
N ALA A 184 28.85 3.91 -12.02
CA ALA A 184 29.46 2.63 -12.37
C ALA A 184 30.78 2.33 -11.62
N ALA A 185 31.63 3.34 -11.43
CA ALA A 185 32.93 3.16 -10.77
C ALA A 185 32.74 2.87 -9.26
N GLU A 186 31.87 3.63 -8.60
CA GLU A 186 31.51 3.40 -7.20
C GLU A 186 30.83 2.03 -7.04
N TYR A 187 29.92 1.66 -7.94
CA TYR A 187 29.27 0.35 -7.88
C TYR A 187 30.28 -0.80 -7.94
N GLN A 188 31.29 -0.72 -8.82
CA GLN A 188 32.38 -1.71 -8.87
C GLN A 188 33.21 -1.74 -7.58
N GLU A 189 33.46 -0.59 -6.96
CA GLU A 189 34.21 -0.49 -5.71
C GLU A 189 33.43 -1.10 -4.53
N PHE A 190 32.17 -0.74 -4.36
CA PHE A 190 31.34 -1.14 -3.23
C PHE A 190 30.77 -2.56 -3.39
N LEU A 191 30.49 -2.98 -4.63
CA LEU A 191 29.94 -4.29 -5.00
C LEU A 191 30.78 -4.95 -6.12
N PRO A 192 32.03 -5.37 -5.79
CA PRO A 192 32.90 -6.03 -6.76
C PRO A 192 32.30 -7.36 -7.24
N LEU A 193 32.83 -7.91 -8.32
CA LEU A 193 32.37 -9.17 -8.92
C LEU A 193 32.35 -10.35 -7.93
N THR A 194 33.25 -10.34 -6.95
CA THR A 194 33.33 -11.34 -5.88
C THR A 194 32.12 -11.32 -4.95
N VAL A 195 31.46 -10.15 -4.80
CA VAL A 195 30.29 -9.97 -3.94
C VAL A 195 29.00 -10.07 -4.74
N ALA A 196 28.97 -9.46 -5.92
CA ALA A 196 27.77 -9.31 -6.75
C ALA A 196 27.97 -9.92 -8.15
N PRO A 197 28.17 -11.23 -8.30
CA PRO A 197 28.53 -11.84 -9.59
C PRO A 197 27.46 -11.61 -10.68
N VAL A 198 27.86 -11.71 -11.96
CA VAL A 198 26.95 -11.55 -13.13
C VAL A 198 25.89 -12.65 -13.19
N GLN A 199 26.24 -13.84 -12.74
CA GLN A 199 25.31 -14.95 -12.59
C GLN A 199 25.13 -15.26 -11.11
N PRO A 200 23.91 -15.61 -10.67
CA PRO A 200 23.67 -16.05 -9.30
C PRO A 200 24.59 -17.24 -8.97
N THR A 201 25.09 -17.29 -7.74
CA THR A 201 25.82 -18.47 -7.25
C THR A 201 24.86 -19.64 -7.01
N GLU A 202 25.37 -20.86 -6.84
CA GLU A 202 24.53 -22.00 -6.44
C GLU A 202 23.81 -21.73 -5.11
N GLU A 203 24.49 -21.12 -4.14
CA GLU A 203 23.89 -20.72 -2.86
C GLU A 203 22.75 -19.71 -3.03
N ASP A 204 22.91 -18.75 -3.96
CA ASP A 204 21.86 -17.77 -4.27
C ASP A 204 20.63 -18.45 -4.88
N MET A 205 20.83 -19.41 -5.80
CA MET A 205 19.74 -20.18 -6.39
C MET A 205 19.04 -21.07 -5.36
N GLU A 206 19.78 -21.73 -4.47
CA GLU A 206 19.19 -22.54 -3.40
C GLU A 206 18.41 -21.70 -2.39
N ALA A 207 18.95 -20.53 -2.02
CA ALA A 207 18.21 -19.58 -1.20
C ALA A 207 16.93 -19.14 -1.91
N ASP A 208 16.97 -18.99 -3.25
CA ASP A 208 15.81 -18.66 -4.07
C ASP A 208 14.73 -19.76 -4.11
N ASP A 209 15.17 -21.02 -4.21
CA ASP A 209 14.27 -22.16 -4.15
C ASP A 209 13.60 -22.28 -2.77
N ARG A 210 14.36 -22.11 -1.67
CA ARG A 210 13.84 -22.29 -0.30
C ARG A 210 12.69 -21.36 0.07
N GLU A 211 12.80 -20.04 -0.16
CA GLU A 211 11.66 -19.13 0.14
C GLU A 211 10.55 -19.29 -0.90
N TYR A 212 10.83 -19.70 -2.14
CA TYR A 212 9.76 -19.96 -3.11
C TYR A 212 8.92 -21.16 -2.66
N ASP A 213 9.57 -22.22 -2.21
CA ASP A 213 8.92 -23.39 -1.62
C ASP A 213 8.18 -23.00 -0.32
N ALA A 214 8.74 -22.09 0.50
CA ALA A 214 8.05 -21.56 1.68
C ALA A 214 6.80 -20.72 1.33
N LEU A 215 6.88 -19.88 0.29
CA LEU A 215 5.75 -19.09 -0.21
C LEU A 215 4.66 -20.00 -0.81
N LEU A 216 5.04 -21.04 -1.55
CA LEU A 216 4.12 -22.04 -2.06
C LEU A 216 3.46 -22.81 -0.92
N ALA A 217 4.23 -23.27 0.07
CA ALA A 217 3.69 -23.96 1.24
C ALA A 217 2.69 -23.06 1.99
N ALA A 218 3.02 -21.77 2.16
CA ALA A 218 2.10 -20.80 2.74
C ALA A 218 0.81 -20.63 1.91
N ALA A 219 0.91 -20.53 0.58
CA ALA A 219 -0.24 -20.40 -0.31
C ALA A 219 -1.10 -21.69 -0.42
N SER A 220 -0.49 -22.86 -0.32
CA SER A 220 -1.20 -24.15 -0.27
C SER A 220 -1.91 -24.34 1.07
N SER A 221 -1.34 -23.84 2.17
CA SER A 221 -1.98 -23.85 3.48
C SER A 221 -3.20 -22.91 3.57
N SER A 222 -3.24 -21.83 2.77
CA SER A 222 -4.38 -20.89 2.73
C SER A 222 -5.51 -21.29 1.78
N SER A 223 -5.27 -22.20 0.83
CA SER A 223 -6.24 -22.58 -0.21
C SER A 223 -6.96 -23.92 0.02
N GLY A 224 -6.67 -24.63 1.12
CA GLY A 224 -7.40 -25.85 1.52
C GLY A 224 -7.43 -26.99 0.49
N THR A 225 -6.57 -26.93 -0.54
CA THR A 225 -6.53 -27.95 -1.58
C THR A 225 -5.42 -28.94 -1.24
N GLN A 226 -5.80 -30.20 -0.95
CA GLN A 226 -4.84 -31.28 -0.74
C GLN A 226 -3.93 -31.40 -1.98
N ALA A 227 -2.62 -31.39 -1.74
CA ALA A 227 -1.64 -31.72 -2.77
C ALA A 227 -1.92 -33.13 -3.29
N VAL A 228 -2.10 -33.27 -4.61
CA VAL A 228 -2.08 -34.57 -5.27
C VAL A 228 -0.63 -34.99 -5.34
N ASP A 229 -0.29 -36.07 -4.62
CA ASP A 229 1.02 -36.71 -4.65
C ASP A 229 1.30 -37.25 -6.06
N GLY A 230 1.95 -36.44 -6.89
CA GLY A 230 2.62 -36.88 -8.10
C GLY A 230 4.12 -36.85 -7.88
N GLU A 231 4.73 -38.00 -7.64
CA GLU A 231 6.17 -38.20 -7.76
C GLU A 231 6.60 -37.71 -9.15
N SER A 232 7.23 -36.54 -9.20
CA SER A 232 7.90 -36.06 -10.40
C SER A 232 9.40 -36.25 -10.20
N ASP A 233 10.01 -37.01 -11.12
CA ASP A 233 11.41 -37.41 -11.11
C ASP A 233 12.35 -36.21 -10.87
N GLU A 234 13.20 -36.34 -9.85
CA GLU A 234 14.22 -35.38 -9.44
C GLU A 234 15.11 -34.84 -10.60
N PRO A 235 15.49 -35.62 -11.63
CA PRO A 235 16.21 -35.10 -12.80
C PRO A 235 15.36 -34.22 -13.74
N GLU A 236 14.04 -34.42 -13.85
CA GLU A 236 13.15 -33.52 -14.61
C GLU A 236 12.94 -32.19 -13.87
N ARG A 237 12.84 -32.24 -12.55
CA ARG A 237 12.77 -31.06 -11.67
C ARG A 237 14.04 -30.21 -11.79
N ARG A 238 15.22 -30.83 -11.92
CA ARG A 238 16.49 -30.12 -12.20
C ARG A 238 16.55 -29.49 -13.60
N LYS A 239 16.01 -30.15 -14.63
CA LYS A 239 15.94 -29.59 -15.99
C LYS A 239 14.93 -28.45 -16.12
N SER A 240 13.79 -28.51 -15.42
CA SER A 240 12.82 -27.40 -15.38
C SER A 240 13.36 -26.19 -14.61
N LYS A 241 14.12 -26.43 -13.52
CA LYS A 241 14.84 -25.40 -12.77
C LYS A 241 15.89 -24.66 -13.62
N LYS A 242 16.69 -25.38 -14.41
CA LYS A 242 17.68 -24.75 -15.30
C LYS A 242 17.05 -23.92 -16.43
N ARG A 243 15.93 -24.38 -17.01
CA ARG A 243 15.17 -23.64 -18.04
C ARG A 243 14.52 -22.34 -17.53
N ARG A 244 14.28 -22.22 -16.22
CA ARG A 244 13.69 -21.03 -15.57
C ARG A 244 14.61 -19.80 -15.60
N PHE A 245 15.93 -20.03 -15.65
CA PHE A 245 16.95 -18.98 -15.62
C PHE A 245 17.59 -18.70 -16.99
N GLU A 246 17.36 -19.58 -17.98
CA GLU A 246 17.93 -19.47 -19.33
C GLU A 246 16.91 -18.94 -20.38
N GLY A 247 15.62 -18.83 -20.03
CA GLY A 247 14.55 -18.46 -20.97
C GLY A 247 13.97 -17.07 -20.71
N ALA A 248 14.28 -16.11 -21.58
CA ALA A 248 13.49 -14.89 -21.73
C ALA A 248 12.14 -15.24 -22.40
N ASP A 249 11.17 -15.76 -21.64
CA ASP A 249 9.78 -15.73 -22.09
C ASP A 249 9.16 -14.35 -21.78
N GLU A 250 8.10 -13.97 -22.52
CA GLU A 250 7.42 -12.67 -22.44
C GLU A 250 6.88 -12.32 -21.04
N THR A 251 6.96 -13.25 -20.07
CA THR A 251 6.52 -13.14 -18.68
C THR A 251 7.64 -13.36 -17.63
N GLY A 252 8.81 -13.86 -18.04
CA GLY A 252 9.89 -14.32 -17.16
C GLY A 252 10.66 -13.21 -16.43
N MET A 253 10.50 -11.96 -16.87
CA MET A 253 11.12 -10.80 -16.22
C MET A 253 10.45 -10.39 -14.90
N GLU A 254 9.25 -10.91 -14.57
CA GLU A 254 8.62 -10.65 -13.26
C GLU A 254 9.37 -11.30 -12.09
N ARG A 255 10.31 -12.20 -12.38
CA ARG A 255 11.25 -12.79 -11.42
C ARG A 255 12.69 -12.50 -11.80
N LEU A 256 12.99 -11.23 -12.09
CA LEU A 256 14.37 -10.77 -12.02
C LEU A 256 14.89 -11.08 -10.61
N MET A 257 15.76 -12.07 -10.52
CA MET A 257 16.32 -12.60 -9.28
C MET A 257 16.91 -11.46 -8.47
N THR A 258 16.26 -11.11 -7.37
CA THR A 258 16.90 -10.33 -6.32
C THR A 258 17.65 -11.33 -5.45
N TYR A 259 18.96 -11.16 -5.33
CA TYR A 259 19.76 -12.04 -4.49
C TYR A 259 19.23 -11.99 -3.07
N ARG A 260 19.02 -13.15 -2.47
CA ARG A 260 18.30 -13.23 -1.19
C ARG A 260 19.18 -12.97 0.03
N THR A 261 20.48 -12.81 -0.19
CA THR A 261 21.47 -12.52 0.83
C THR A 261 22.45 -11.47 0.33
N ILE A 262 23.20 -10.88 1.26
CA ILE A 262 24.36 -10.05 0.99
C ILE A 262 25.32 -10.21 2.17
N PRO A 263 26.63 -10.41 1.95
CA PRO A 263 27.58 -10.55 3.06
C PRO A 263 27.55 -9.35 4.00
N ASN A 264 27.65 -9.59 5.31
CA ASN A 264 27.61 -8.53 6.32
C ASN A 264 28.70 -7.47 6.11
N GLU A 265 29.91 -7.87 5.68
CA GLU A 265 31.01 -6.96 5.36
C GLU A 265 30.68 -6.07 4.15
N ALA A 266 30.04 -6.64 3.12
CA ALA A 266 29.59 -5.87 1.96
C ALA A 266 28.51 -4.86 2.34
N MET A 267 27.56 -5.24 3.20
CA MET A 267 26.57 -4.29 3.73
C MET A 267 27.18 -3.22 4.62
N ALA A 268 28.17 -3.56 5.44
CA ALA A 268 28.91 -2.58 6.25
C ALA A 268 29.64 -1.56 5.37
N LYS A 269 30.18 -2.00 4.23
CA LYS A 269 30.78 -1.10 3.25
C LYS A 269 29.72 -0.23 2.58
N LEU A 270 28.61 -0.81 2.11
CA LEU A 270 27.50 -0.07 1.48
C LEU A 270 26.87 0.97 2.40
N SER A 271 26.66 0.65 3.68
CA SER A 271 26.05 1.58 4.65
C SER A 271 26.92 2.81 4.91
N SER A 272 28.23 2.73 4.66
CA SER A 272 29.15 3.88 4.75
C SER A 272 29.15 4.78 3.51
N TYR A 273 28.52 4.39 2.41
CA TYR A 273 28.44 5.21 1.20
C TYR A 273 27.74 6.54 1.47
N ARG A 274 28.26 7.61 0.87
CA ARG A 274 27.65 8.94 0.87
C ARG A 274 27.61 9.47 -0.54
N ILE A 275 26.43 9.90 -0.99
CA ILE A 275 26.27 10.36 -2.37
C ILE A 275 27.01 11.68 -2.60
N SER A 276 27.76 11.74 -3.70
CA SER A 276 28.40 12.98 -4.14
C SER A 276 27.37 13.98 -4.66
N THR A 277 27.71 15.27 -4.61
CA THR A 277 26.86 16.34 -5.18
C THR A 277 26.65 16.15 -6.69
N GLU A 278 27.63 15.60 -7.40
CA GLU A 278 27.56 15.27 -8.82
C GLU A 278 26.53 14.16 -9.10
N ASN A 279 26.62 13.03 -8.39
CA ASN A 279 25.67 11.93 -8.54
C ASN A 279 24.25 12.37 -8.15
N LEU A 280 24.09 13.13 -7.07
CA LEU A 280 22.80 13.67 -6.67
C LEU A 280 22.21 14.61 -7.73
N ALA A 281 23.01 15.50 -8.31
CA ALA A 281 22.59 16.38 -9.38
C ALA A 281 22.18 15.59 -10.65
N ARG A 282 22.92 14.54 -10.99
CA ARG A 282 22.58 13.65 -12.11
C ARG A 282 21.29 12.87 -11.85
N ALA A 283 21.10 12.34 -10.63
CA ALA A 283 19.87 11.68 -10.23
C ALA A 283 18.66 12.64 -10.36
N ARG A 284 18.78 13.87 -9.86
CA ARG A 284 17.77 14.94 -10.00
C ARG A 284 17.44 15.22 -11.47
N SER A 285 18.46 15.36 -12.32
CA SER A 285 18.30 15.51 -13.77
C SER A 285 17.50 14.36 -14.38
N LEU A 286 17.88 13.11 -14.11
CA LEU A 286 17.18 11.92 -14.60
C LEU A 286 15.73 11.85 -14.13
N PHE A 287 15.47 12.06 -12.84
CA PHE A 287 14.11 12.05 -12.29
C PHE A 287 13.21 13.13 -12.89
N SER A 288 13.76 14.33 -13.16
CA SER A 288 13.01 15.43 -13.77
C SER A 288 12.48 15.10 -15.17
N ARG A 289 13.12 14.16 -15.90
CA ARG A 289 12.71 13.75 -17.25
C ARG A 289 11.39 12.97 -17.28
N TYR A 290 10.89 12.50 -16.14
CA TYR A 290 9.58 11.88 -16.05
C TYR A 290 8.41 12.88 -16.11
N VAL A 291 8.67 14.16 -15.86
CA VAL A 291 7.64 15.20 -15.83
C VAL A 291 7.02 15.38 -17.21
N GLY A 292 5.70 15.48 -17.25
CA GLY A 292 4.91 15.63 -18.46
C GLY A 292 4.09 14.39 -18.82
N THR A 293 3.52 14.43 -20.02
CA THR A 293 2.68 13.35 -20.57
C THR A 293 3.56 12.42 -21.38
N LEU A 294 3.94 11.28 -20.80
CA LEU A 294 4.88 10.33 -21.39
C LEU A 294 4.25 8.94 -21.47
N ARG A 295 4.92 8.04 -22.20
CA ARG A 295 4.47 6.66 -22.37
C ARG A 295 5.24 5.73 -21.43
N TYR A 296 4.50 5.06 -20.55
CA TYR A 296 5.04 4.25 -19.47
C TYR A 296 4.78 2.75 -19.69
N HIS A 297 4.68 2.28 -20.94
CA HIS A 297 4.36 0.88 -21.25
C HIS A 297 5.42 -0.10 -20.70
N ASN A 298 6.70 0.28 -20.69
CA ASN A 298 7.77 -0.51 -20.08
C ASN A 298 7.73 -0.49 -18.53
N PHE A 299 7.03 0.51 -17.96
CA PHE A 299 6.94 0.75 -16.51
C PHE A 299 5.74 0.06 -15.86
N THR A 300 5.04 -0.85 -16.54
CA THR A 300 3.99 -1.67 -15.95
C THR A 300 4.10 -3.11 -16.48
N PRO A 301 3.72 -4.13 -15.71
CA PRO A 301 3.56 -5.47 -16.26
C PRO A 301 2.60 -5.47 -17.44
N LYS A 302 2.95 -6.25 -18.48
CA LYS A 302 2.12 -6.45 -19.69
C LYS A 302 1.73 -5.15 -20.43
N GLY A 303 2.43 -4.04 -20.18
CA GLY A 303 2.18 -2.78 -20.85
C GLY A 303 2.54 -2.87 -22.32
N ARG A 304 1.65 -2.36 -23.17
CA ARG A 304 1.81 -2.32 -24.63
C ARG A 304 1.97 -0.89 -25.09
N SER A 305 2.93 -0.61 -25.95
CA SER A 305 3.16 0.75 -26.44
C SER A 305 2.00 1.32 -27.24
N SER A 306 1.16 0.47 -27.86
CA SER A 306 -0.05 0.88 -28.57
C SER A 306 -1.21 1.26 -27.65
N ASP A 307 -1.20 0.82 -26.38
CA ASP A 307 -2.30 1.06 -25.46
C ASP A 307 -2.26 2.49 -24.91
N PRO A 308 -3.28 3.34 -25.19
CA PRO A 308 -3.36 4.69 -24.63
C PRO A 308 -3.40 4.69 -23.10
N SER A 309 -3.85 3.60 -22.48
CA SER A 309 -3.83 3.40 -21.04
C SER A 309 -2.41 3.26 -20.47
N THR A 310 -1.35 3.30 -21.27
CA THR A 310 0.04 3.39 -20.79
C THR A 310 0.59 4.81 -20.77
N ILE A 311 -0.16 5.79 -21.31
CA ILE A 311 0.21 7.20 -21.27
C ILE A 311 -0.18 7.76 -19.90
N ARG A 312 0.78 8.37 -19.21
CA ARG A 312 0.57 8.94 -17.88
C ARG A 312 1.12 10.36 -17.82
N TYR A 313 0.50 11.16 -16.97
CA TYR A 313 0.90 12.53 -16.70
C TYR A 313 1.50 12.62 -15.30
N ILE A 314 2.80 12.88 -15.24
CA ILE A 314 3.53 13.20 -14.02
C ILE A 314 3.64 14.71 -13.93
N THR A 315 3.18 15.26 -12.82
CA THR A 315 3.11 16.71 -12.59
C THR A 315 4.43 17.24 -12.05
N SER A 316 5.04 16.52 -11.11
CA SER A 316 6.33 16.90 -10.54
C SER A 316 7.07 15.67 -10.02
N VAL A 317 8.40 15.77 -10.02
CA VAL A 317 9.29 14.85 -9.32
C VAL A 317 10.35 15.69 -8.61
N THR A 318 10.53 15.48 -7.31
CA THR A 318 11.58 16.16 -6.53
C THR A 318 12.42 15.15 -5.77
N VAL A 319 13.70 15.49 -5.56
CA VAL A 319 14.66 14.67 -4.83
C VAL A 319 15.34 15.58 -3.82
N ASP A 320 15.12 15.32 -2.54
CA ASP A 320 15.60 16.15 -1.43
C ASP A 320 17.13 16.05 -1.26
N GLU A 321 17.68 16.84 -0.34
CA GLU A 321 19.04 16.62 0.16
C GLU A 321 19.13 15.31 0.95
N PRO A 322 20.28 14.60 0.90
CA PRO A 322 20.46 13.36 1.62
C PRO A 322 20.48 13.58 3.14
N GLN A 323 19.96 12.61 3.89
CA GLN A 323 19.87 12.65 5.34
C GLN A 323 20.35 11.34 5.95
N ILE A 324 21.05 11.44 7.07
CA ILE A 324 21.42 10.28 7.88
C ILE A 324 20.22 9.88 8.74
N VAL A 325 19.75 8.65 8.55
CA VAL A 325 18.64 8.07 9.31
C VAL A 325 19.15 6.90 10.14
N ALA A 326 19.02 7.04 11.45
CA ALA A 326 19.11 5.97 12.43
C ALA A 326 17.72 5.82 13.06
N PRO A 327 17.00 4.71 12.82
CA PRO A 327 15.60 4.62 13.23
C PRO A 327 15.44 4.61 14.74
N GLY A 328 14.38 5.26 15.21
CA GLY A 328 13.99 5.25 16.61
C GLY A 328 13.55 3.88 17.12
N ALA A 329 13.46 3.74 18.45
CA ALA A 329 13.04 2.52 19.14
C ALA A 329 11.71 2.66 19.89
N ASP A 330 10.95 3.73 19.62
CA ASP A 330 9.86 4.19 20.49
C ASP A 330 8.47 3.65 20.09
N ASP A 331 8.37 2.65 19.22
CA ASP A 331 7.08 2.07 18.79
C ASP A 331 6.97 0.56 18.99
N ASP A 332 5.74 0.05 18.88
CA ASP A 332 5.40 -1.37 19.06
C ASP A 332 6.14 -2.30 18.08
N LEU A 333 6.45 -1.81 16.88
CA LEU A 333 7.23 -2.54 15.88
C LEU A 333 8.74 -2.53 16.19
N ALA A 334 9.19 -1.73 17.16
CA ALA A 334 10.57 -1.69 17.63
C ALA A 334 10.91 -2.81 18.62
N GLN A 335 9.91 -3.48 19.18
CA GLN A 335 10.13 -4.41 20.28
C GLN A 335 11.07 -5.55 19.85
N GLY A 336 12.21 -5.68 20.53
CA GLY A 336 13.25 -6.67 20.20
C GLY A 336 14.13 -6.30 19.00
N TYR A 337 13.90 -5.15 18.35
CA TYR A 337 14.79 -4.66 17.31
C TYR A 337 16.11 -4.19 17.92
N VAL A 338 17.20 -4.70 17.36
CA VAL A 338 18.56 -4.30 17.70
C VAL A 338 19.25 -3.93 16.39
N MET A 339 19.57 -2.64 16.21
CA MET A 339 20.24 -2.19 14.98
C MET A 339 21.53 -2.98 14.78
N PRO A 340 21.73 -3.65 13.62
CA PRO A 340 22.93 -4.44 13.37
C PRO A 340 24.21 -3.61 13.43
N LEU A 341 25.33 -4.27 13.78
CA LEU A 341 26.61 -3.60 13.99
C LEU A 341 27.08 -2.82 12.75
N CYS A 342 26.79 -3.31 11.55
CA CYS A 342 27.15 -2.66 10.28
C CYS A 342 26.46 -1.30 10.04
N TYR A 343 25.47 -0.93 10.85
CA TYR A 343 24.77 0.36 10.78
C TYR A 343 25.06 1.26 11.99
N ARG A 344 25.88 0.82 12.96
CA ARG A 344 26.17 1.58 14.17
C ARG A 344 27.37 2.51 14.04
N PRO A 345 27.42 3.61 14.83
CA PRO A 345 26.32 4.19 15.60
C PRO A 345 25.44 5.15 14.77
N HIS A 346 25.79 5.43 13.51
CA HIS A 346 25.29 6.58 12.78
C HIS A 346 24.06 6.30 11.89
N GLY A 347 23.66 5.04 11.69
CA GLY A 347 22.61 4.70 10.73
C GLY A 347 23.10 4.72 9.28
N MET A 348 22.22 5.07 8.35
CA MET A 348 22.49 5.02 6.91
C MET A 348 22.03 6.32 6.23
N GLU A 349 22.63 6.67 5.09
CA GLU A 349 22.21 7.86 4.32
C GLU A 349 21.07 7.51 3.36
N TRP A 350 20.04 8.36 3.35
CA TRP A 350 18.82 8.21 2.56
C TRP A 350 18.48 9.49 1.83
N VAL A 351 17.70 9.36 0.76
CA VAL A 351 17.09 10.48 0.06
C VAL A 351 15.59 10.24 -0.10
N ARG A 352 14.82 11.31 0.05
CA ARG A 352 13.38 11.32 -0.20
C ARG A 352 13.12 11.75 -1.64
N ILE A 353 12.40 10.93 -2.37
CA ILE A 353 11.96 11.21 -3.74
C ILE A 353 10.44 11.36 -3.72
N GLU A 354 9.94 12.54 -4.05
CA GLU A 354 8.51 12.81 -4.14
C GLU A 354 8.06 12.77 -5.60
N LEU A 355 6.98 12.04 -5.89
CA LEU A 355 6.39 11.93 -7.22
C LEU A 355 4.92 12.29 -7.16
N GLU A 356 4.52 13.29 -7.95
CA GLU A 356 3.13 13.71 -8.09
C GLU A 356 2.64 13.43 -9.51
N GLY A 357 1.48 12.81 -9.63
CA GLY A 357 0.88 12.51 -10.92
C GLY A 357 -0.62 12.27 -10.85
N GLN A 358 -1.29 12.34 -11.99
CA GLN A 358 -2.74 12.13 -12.04
C GLN A 358 -3.14 10.69 -11.66
N SER A 359 -2.38 9.71 -12.14
CA SER A 359 -2.56 8.30 -11.84
C SER A 359 -1.24 7.55 -12.06
N PHE A 360 -1.11 6.39 -11.42
CA PHE A 360 0.03 5.50 -11.56
C PHE A 360 -0.46 4.09 -11.87
N MET A 361 0.25 3.39 -12.76
CA MET A 361 0.03 1.97 -13.04
C MET A 361 0.70 1.08 -11.99
N LEU A 362 0.34 -0.19 -12.01
CA LEU A 362 0.99 -1.21 -11.18
C LEU A 362 2.50 -1.18 -11.37
N ASN A 363 3.25 -1.13 -10.26
CA ASN A 363 4.71 -1.07 -10.22
C ASN A 363 5.38 0.15 -10.90
N GLN A 364 4.61 1.11 -11.43
CA GLN A 364 5.18 2.22 -12.21
C GLN A 364 6.24 3.01 -11.45
N ILE A 365 5.93 3.44 -10.22
CA ILE A 365 6.87 4.23 -9.42
C ILE A 365 8.13 3.42 -9.13
N ARG A 366 7.99 2.17 -8.69
CA ARG A 366 9.13 1.30 -8.38
C ARG A 366 10.04 1.07 -9.59
N LYS A 367 9.46 0.93 -10.79
CA LYS A 367 10.21 0.87 -12.04
C LYS A 367 10.83 2.21 -12.44
N MET A 368 10.20 3.35 -12.13
CA MET A 368 10.80 4.67 -12.33
C MET A 368 12.05 4.86 -11.48
N ILE A 369 11.99 4.46 -10.20
CA ILE A 369 13.13 4.47 -9.26
C ILE A 369 14.23 3.51 -9.73
N GLY A 370 13.86 2.28 -10.10
CA GLY A 370 14.79 1.26 -10.59
C GLY A 370 15.51 1.71 -11.87
N ALA A 371 14.78 2.22 -12.87
CA ALA A 371 15.37 2.73 -14.11
C ALA A 371 16.45 3.79 -13.87
N VAL A 372 16.21 4.78 -12.98
CA VAL A 372 17.20 5.83 -12.69
C VAL A 372 18.43 5.23 -12.03
N SER A 373 18.23 4.40 -10.99
CA SER A 373 19.32 3.72 -10.27
C SER A 373 20.17 2.89 -11.24
N SER A 374 19.52 2.11 -12.11
CA SER A 374 20.15 1.28 -13.12
C SER A 374 20.90 2.08 -14.20
N ILE A 375 20.39 3.23 -14.65
CA ILE A 375 21.10 4.12 -15.60
C ILE A 375 22.36 4.72 -14.97
N MET A 376 22.27 5.12 -13.70
CA MET A 376 23.41 5.66 -12.96
C MET A 376 24.51 4.61 -12.80
N LEU A 377 24.15 3.44 -12.28
CA LEU A 377 25.10 2.37 -11.96
C LEU A 377 25.68 1.70 -13.22
N SER A 378 24.99 1.78 -14.36
CA SER A 378 25.50 1.25 -15.63
C SER A 378 26.32 2.25 -16.44
N GLY A 379 26.39 3.52 -16.00
CA GLY A 379 27.07 4.59 -16.74
C GLY A 379 26.44 4.93 -18.09
N LEU A 380 25.16 4.59 -18.30
CA LEU A 380 24.45 4.90 -19.55
C LEU A 380 24.20 6.41 -19.68
N PRO A 381 24.11 6.96 -20.91
CA PRO A 381 23.77 8.36 -21.10
C PRO A 381 22.37 8.66 -20.57
N ASP A 382 22.16 9.89 -20.06
CA ASP A 382 20.86 10.30 -19.51
C ASP A 382 19.71 10.22 -20.54
N SER A 383 20.03 10.33 -21.83
CA SER A 383 19.05 10.21 -22.92
C SER A 383 18.49 8.79 -23.05
N TYR A 384 19.16 7.79 -22.49
CA TYR A 384 18.67 6.40 -22.49
C TYR A 384 17.26 6.28 -21.91
N LEU A 385 16.94 7.08 -20.89
CA LEU A 385 15.61 7.11 -20.30
C LEU A 385 14.53 7.49 -21.33
N THR A 386 14.76 8.55 -22.10
CA THR A 386 13.79 9.08 -23.07
C THR A 386 13.81 8.29 -24.38
N ASP A 387 14.99 7.95 -24.86
CA ASP A 387 15.22 7.41 -26.20
C ASP A 387 15.00 5.90 -26.26
N VAL A 388 15.04 5.23 -25.10
CA VAL A 388 14.88 3.77 -24.99
C VAL A 388 13.71 3.42 -24.08
N LEU A 389 13.74 3.80 -22.80
CA LEU A 389 12.77 3.28 -21.83
C LEU A 389 11.36 3.88 -22.00
N LEU A 390 11.26 5.15 -22.40
CA LEU A 390 10.00 5.86 -22.65
C LEU A 390 9.63 5.92 -24.14
N ALA A 391 10.50 5.41 -25.02
CA ALA A 391 10.28 5.43 -26.45
C ALA A 391 9.19 4.45 -26.86
N LYS A 392 8.24 4.92 -27.68
CA LYS A 392 7.09 4.14 -28.13
C LYS A 392 7.47 2.84 -28.84
N GLU A 393 8.54 2.88 -29.63
CA GLU A 393 8.93 1.74 -30.50
C GLU A 393 9.78 0.69 -29.77
N VAL A 394 10.09 0.90 -28.49
CA VAL A 394 10.95 0.00 -27.72
C VAL A 394 10.14 -0.70 -26.62
N GLN A 395 10.11 -2.04 -26.66
CA GLN A 395 9.66 -2.86 -25.54
C GLN A 395 10.89 -3.38 -24.79
N ARG A 396 11.02 -3.02 -23.51
CA ARG A 396 12.18 -3.41 -22.70
C ARG A 396 11.80 -3.58 -21.24
N GLY A 397 12.39 -4.59 -20.60
CA GLY A 397 12.29 -4.80 -19.16
C GLY A 397 12.88 -3.61 -18.40
N VAL A 398 12.24 -3.25 -17.29
CA VAL A 398 12.74 -2.20 -16.40
C VAL A 398 12.94 -2.81 -15.02
N PRO A 399 14.18 -2.73 -14.47
CA PRO A 399 14.46 -3.13 -13.11
C PRO A 399 13.50 -2.44 -12.14
N MET A 400 13.01 -3.19 -11.15
CA MET A 400 11.98 -2.73 -10.24
C MET A 400 12.57 -2.61 -8.83
N ALA A 401 12.64 -1.38 -8.32
CA ALA A 401 13.12 -1.13 -6.97
C ALA A 401 12.23 -1.82 -5.92
N PRO A 402 12.73 -2.10 -4.70
CA PRO A 402 11.93 -2.67 -3.62
C PRO A 402 10.67 -1.85 -3.27
N ALA A 403 9.66 -2.48 -2.67
CA ALA A 403 8.44 -1.78 -2.25
C ALA A 403 8.61 -1.03 -0.90
N ASN A 404 9.58 -1.45 -0.08
CA ASN A 404 9.77 -0.97 1.30
C ASN A 404 9.81 0.57 1.41
N GLY A 405 10.50 1.25 0.50
CA GLY A 405 10.63 2.71 0.53
C GLY A 405 9.37 3.49 0.11
N LEU A 406 8.38 2.85 -0.49
CA LEU A 406 7.24 3.52 -1.15
C LEU A 406 6.07 3.73 -0.17
N PHE A 407 5.50 4.93 -0.16
CA PHE A 407 4.23 5.20 0.51
C PHE A 407 3.44 6.34 -0.14
N LEU A 408 2.11 6.28 0.00
CA LEU A 408 1.19 7.34 -0.46
C LEU A 408 1.22 8.49 0.56
N SER A 409 1.55 9.71 0.14
CA SER A 409 1.62 10.85 1.05
C SER A 409 0.39 11.76 0.98
N HIS A 410 -0.21 11.94 -0.21
CA HIS A 410 -1.34 12.87 -0.39
C HIS A 410 -2.23 12.49 -1.59
N LEU A 411 -3.50 12.91 -1.54
CA LEU A 411 -4.51 12.78 -2.61
C LEU A 411 -5.10 14.14 -2.96
N ASP A 412 -5.21 14.46 -4.24
CA ASP A 412 -5.77 15.75 -4.69
C ASP A 412 -7.26 15.63 -5.05
N TYR A 413 -8.10 16.37 -4.33
CA TYR A 413 -9.54 16.53 -4.57
C TYR A 413 -9.94 17.96 -4.96
N THR A 414 -8.99 18.82 -5.28
CA THR A 414 -9.21 20.25 -5.58
C THR A 414 -10.28 20.45 -6.66
N LYS A 415 -10.24 19.66 -7.74
CA LYS A 415 -11.26 19.73 -8.82
C LYS A 415 -12.66 19.34 -8.35
N TYR A 416 -12.76 18.38 -7.44
CA TYR A 416 -14.04 18.01 -6.83
C TYR A 416 -14.58 19.16 -5.96
N ASN A 417 -13.73 19.75 -5.11
CA ASN A 417 -14.12 20.83 -4.21
C ASN A 417 -14.63 22.04 -4.99
N LEU A 418 -13.89 22.46 -6.04
CA LEU A 418 -14.33 23.55 -6.93
C LEU A 418 -15.66 23.25 -7.62
N ARG A 419 -15.89 21.99 -8.02
CA ARG A 419 -17.17 21.59 -8.62
C ARG A 419 -18.30 21.65 -7.61
N LEU A 420 -18.07 21.21 -6.37
CA LEU A 420 -19.06 21.22 -5.29
C LEU A 420 -19.49 22.66 -4.97
N ASP A 421 -18.52 23.55 -4.77
CA ASP A 421 -18.75 24.97 -4.49
C ASP A 421 -19.62 25.64 -5.57
N ARG A 422 -19.29 25.39 -6.85
CA ARG A 422 -20.07 25.89 -7.99
C ARG A 422 -21.53 25.42 -7.96
N ILE A 423 -21.79 24.13 -7.74
CA ILE A 423 -23.16 23.60 -7.77
C ILE A 423 -24.00 24.02 -6.55
N GLN A 424 -23.36 24.29 -5.42
CA GLN A 424 -24.00 24.81 -4.22
C GLN A 424 -24.39 26.28 -4.42
N THR A 425 -23.48 27.08 -4.99
CA THR A 425 -23.70 28.51 -5.26
C THR A 425 -24.75 28.75 -6.34
N GLU A 426 -24.68 28.04 -7.48
CA GLU A 426 -25.53 28.30 -8.65
C GLU A 426 -26.91 27.62 -8.59
N GLY A 427 -27.04 26.49 -7.89
CA GLY A 427 -28.23 25.63 -7.99
C GLY A 427 -28.82 25.13 -6.67
N ARG A 428 -28.25 25.51 -5.51
CA ARG A 428 -28.55 24.93 -4.18
C ARG A 428 -28.45 23.40 -4.12
N ASN A 429 -27.77 22.78 -5.09
CA ASN A 429 -27.57 21.33 -5.13
C ASN A 429 -26.45 20.95 -4.18
N GLY A 430 -26.63 19.87 -3.40
CA GLY A 430 -25.61 19.43 -2.45
C GLY A 430 -25.50 20.32 -1.20
N ALA A 431 -26.53 21.07 -0.83
CA ALA A 431 -26.58 21.81 0.43
C ALA A 431 -26.25 20.89 1.64
N GLY A 432 -25.47 21.40 2.59
CA GLY A 432 -25.01 20.63 3.76
C GLY A 432 -24.07 19.47 3.41
N LYS A 433 -23.33 19.58 2.31
CA LYS A 433 -22.23 18.67 1.93
C LYS A 433 -20.93 19.44 1.91
N GLU A 434 -19.86 18.74 2.25
CA GLU A 434 -18.55 19.34 2.47
C GLU A 434 -17.58 18.91 1.35
N GLY A 435 -16.63 19.80 1.05
CA GLY A 435 -15.48 19.46 0.23
C GLY A 435 -14.56 18.50 0.97
N VAL A 436 -13.71 17.80 0.23
CA VAL A 436 -12.68 16.91 0.79
C VAL A 436 -11.34 17.63 0.72
N TYR A 437 -10.87 18.15 1.85
CA TYR A 437 -9.61 18.85 1.98
C TYR A 437 -8.62 17.98 2.76
N MET A 438 -7.69 17.35 2.05
CA MET A 438 -6.76 16.40 2.67
C MET A 438 -5.76 17.05 3.64
N ASP A 439 -5.68 18.38 3.68
CA ASP A 439 -4.79 19.15 4.55
C ASP A 439 -5.50 19.72 5.80
N ASP A 440 -6.82 19.56 5.92
CA ASP A 440 -7.60 20.01 7.08
C ASP A 440 -7.49 19.04 8.29
N VAL A 441 -6.64 18.03 8.18
CA VAL A 441 -6.32 17.09 9.26
C VAL A 441 -5.22 17.64 10.17
N ASN A 442 -5.12 17.14 11.40
CA ASN A 442 -4.09 17.55 12.33
C ASN A 442 -2.67 17.28 11.76
N ALA A 443 -1.92 18.34 11.48
CA ALA A 443 -0.59 18.26 10.89
C ALA A 443 0.42 17.52 11.79
N ASP A 444 0.30 17.64 13.11
CA ASP A 444 1.18 16.98 14.08
C ASP A 444 0.95 15.46 14.08
N GLU A 445 -0.30 15.02 13.96
CA GLU A 445 -0.63 13.59 13.84
C GLU A 445 -0.06 12.99 12.55
N VAL A 446 -0.18 13.71 11.43
CA VAL A 446 0.39 13.27 10.14
C VAL A 446 1.92 13.25 10.19
N ALA A 447 2.54 14.25 10.83
CA ALA A 447 3.99 14.29 11.03
C ALA A 447 4.49 13.15 11.92
N ALA A 448 3.77 12.83 12.99
CA ALA A 448 4.06 11.71 13.87
C ALA A 448 3.96 10.37 13.13
N LEU A 449 2.88 10.16 12.35
CA LEU A 449 2.75 8.97 11.52
C LEU A 449 3.87 8.87 10.48
N ARG A 450 4.22 9.98 9.84
CA ARG A 450 5.34 10.05 8.88
C ARG A 450 6.66 9.62 9.52
N LYS A 451 6.98 10.16 10.70
CA LYS A 451 8.19 9.75 11.45
C LYS A 451 8.18 8.25 11.70
N ARG A 452 7.05 7.71 12.18
CA ARG A 452 6.90 6.26 12.41
C ARG A 452 7.06 5.44 11.13
N VAL A 453 6.47 5.85 10.02
CA VAL A 453 6.65 5.18 8.71
C VAL A 453 8.13 5.16 8.32
N VAL A 454 8.84 6.28 8.39
CA VAL A 454 10.27 6.35 8.07
C VAL A 454 11.10 5.46 9.01
N ASP A 455 10.83 5.49 10.32
CA ASP A 455 11.48 4.62 11.30
C ASP A 455 11.26 3.13 10.99
N VAL A 456 10.05 2.75 10.58
CA VAL A 456 9.71 1.39 10.15
C VAL A 456 10.46 0.99 8.88
N ILE A 457 10.44 1.83 7.84
CA ILE A 457 11.13 1.60 6.57
C ILE A 457 12.63 1.38 6.81
N ALA A 458 13.25 2.24 7.61
CA ALA A 458 14.67 2.16 7.92
C ALA A 458 15.01 0.90 8.74
N ARG A 459 14.20 0.50 9.73
CA ARG A 459 14.42 -0.74 10.48
C ARG A 459 14.30 -1.98 9.61
N MET A 460 13.29 -2.03 8.73
CA MET A 460 13.11 -3.15 7.81
C MET A 460 14.29 -3.25 6.84
N GLU A 461 14.75 -2.12 6.28
CA GLU A 461 15.95 -2.11 5.44
C GLU A 461 17.17 -2.59 6.21
N MET A 462 17.43 -2.08 7.41
CA MET A 462 18.61 -2.43 8.19
C MET A 462 18.57 -3.87 8.74
N ARG A 463 17.37 -4.42 8.98
CA ARG A 463 17.21 -5.81 9.42
C ARG A 463 17.35 -6.78 8.25
N ASP A 464 16.70 -6.48 7.13
CA ASP A 464 16.50 -7.42 6.04
C ASP A 464 17.37 -7.10 4.81
N ASN A 465 18.21 -6.05 4.87
CA ASN A 465 19.11 -5.58 3.81
C ASN A 465 18.42 -5.47 2.44
N ILE A 466 17.16 -5.01 2.38
CA ILE A 466 16.28 -5.17 1.22
C ILE A 466 16.86 -4.50 -0.04
N THR A 467 17.28 -3.25 0.08
CA THR A 467 17.89 -2.48 -1.01
C THR A 467 19.31 -2.95 -1.29
N GLY A 468 20.07 -3.34 -0.25
CA GLY A 468 21.41 -3.92 -0.44
C GLY A 468 21.40 -5.21 -1.26
N ARG A 469 20.47 -6.11 -0.96
CA ARG A 469 20.19 -7.35 -1.71
C ARG A 469 19.77 -7.07 -3.15
N TRP A 470 18.92 -6.07 -3.33
CA TRP A 470 18.53 -5.62 -4.66
C TRP A 470 19.73 -5.06 -5.46
N MET A 471 20.53 -4.19 -4.87
CA MET A 471 21.74 -3.66 -5.52
C MET A 471 22.74 -4.77 -5.85
N ARG A 472 22.92 -5.77 -4.98
CA ARG A 472 23.76 -6.94 -5.27
C ARG A 472 23.32 -7.70 -6.53
N SER A 473 22.02 -7.69 -6.83
CA SER A 473 21.46 -8.37 -8.00
C SER A 473 21.51 -7.55 -9.28
N GLU A 474 21.72 -6.23 -9.21
CA GLU A 474 21.61 -5.34 -10.38
C GLU A 474 22.55 -5.75 -11.52
N ARG A 475 23.75 -6.28 -11.22
CA ARG A 475 24.68 -6.79 -12.26
C ARG A 475 24.05 -7.91 -13.09
N HIS A 476 23.35 -8.85 -12.46
CA HIS A 476 22.63 -9.92 -13.14
C HIS A 476 21.37 -9.39 -13.85
N VAL A 477 20.61 -8.55 -13.13
CA VAL A 477 19.35 -7.97 -13.61
C VAL A 477 19.56 -7.15 -14.88
N LEU A 478 20.62 -6.34 -14.98
CA LEU A 478 20.92 -5.53 -16.16
C LEU A 478 21.45 -6.36 -17.32
N HIS A 479 22.16 -7.44 -17.04
CA HIS A 479 22.53 -8.38 -18.09
C HIS A 479 21.29 -8.98 -18.74
N LEU A 480 20.28 -9.38 -17.95
CA LEU A 480 19.05 -9.96 -18.49
C LEU A 480 18.11 -8.92 -19.11
N ALA A 481 17.87 -7.81 -18.42
CA ALA A 481 16.88 -6.83 -18.84
C ALA A 481 17.37 -5.98 -20.01
N TRP A 482 18.65 -5.59 -19.99
CA TRP A 482 19.20 -4.58 -20.90
C TRP A 482 20.32 -5.09 -21.81
N ASP A 483 20.75 -6.34 -21.66
CA ASP A 483 21.92 -6.92 -22.33
C ASP A 483 23.22 -6.15 -22.04
N ILE A 484 23.36 -5.66 -20.80
CA ILE A 484 24.54 -4.90 -20.34
C ILE A 484 25.33 -5.75 -19.36
N LYS A 485 26.59 -6.03 -19.71
CA LYS A 485 27.53 -6.70 -18.81
C LYS A 485 28.38 -5.65 -18.09
N LEU A 486 28.07 -5.43 -16.82
CA LEU A 486 28.90 -4.61 -15.94
C LEU A 486 30.08 -5.46 -15.47
N VAL A 487 31.22 -5.28 -16.12
CA VAL A 487 32.49 -5.95 -15.78
C VAL A 487 33.06 -5.34 -14.51
#